data_AF-A0A8H8CZI6-F1
#
_entry.id   AF-A0A8H8CZI6-F1
#
_cell.length_a   1.000
_cell.length_b   1.000
_cell.length_c   1.000
_cell.angle_alpha   90.00
_cell.angle_beta   90.00
_cell.angle_gamma   90.00
#
_symmetry.space_group_name_H-M   'P 1'
#
loop_
_entity.id
_entity.type
_entity.pdbx_description
1 polymer ?
#
loop_
_entity_poly.entity_id
_entity_poly.type
_entity_poly.pdbx_seq_one_letter_code
_entity_poly.pdbx_strand_id
1 'polypeptide(L)'
;MASVEKQLLERCSAGDHDSVHTLLDNNQPASPDLVNQLLAATIASGQIDLAKSLLSRYPDISLSMLPVREATDTASIPLFQVLYEKNPSIVHMEFEREGTPLALAAMCGRPIEFISYLLSCGANPNQPPSIIPFPVASAIFGYKGSTEVAMLLLKNGAKLQHTGALCMAASRGYLEAVQFLLEHGATPATDQREDGIPDLTGIGPALNIAVYKGHLEIVDLLLKHGADISQKNRDEKTALDIAEEKGYTQILELLRGHKNVTTTTTTTTTTGDN
;
A
#
# COMPACT_ATOMS: atom_id res chain seq x y z
N MET A 1 12.97 41.88 -0.13
CA MET A 1 12.98 41.15 1.15
C MET A 1 12.09 39.92 1.02
N ALA A 2 12.48 38.77 1.55
CA ALA A 2 11.60 37.61 1.59
C ALA A 2 10.38 37.91 2.49
N SER A 3 9.19 37.44 2.11
CA SER A 3 7.99 37.51 2.96
C SER A 3 8.30 36.88 4.33
N VAL A 4 7.67 37.37 5.40
CA VAL A 4 7.81 36.83 6.76
C VAL A 4 7.53 35.33 6.79
N GLU A 5 6.55 34.87 6.00
CA GLU A 5 6.23 33.44 5.86
C GLU A 5 7.40 32.62 5.31
N LYS A 6 8.07 33.14 4.29
CA LYS A 6 9.24 32.49 3.70
C LYS A 6 10.40 32.42 4.70
N GLN A 7 10.61 33.49 5.47
CA GLN A 7 11.61 33.50 6.53
C GLN A 7 11.28 32.48 7.62
N LEU A 8 10.03 32.39 8.05
CA LEU A 8 9.59 31.38 9.03
C LEU A 8 9.86 29.95 8.53
N LEU A 9 9.52 29.64 7.28
CA LEU A 9 9.77 28.32 6.68
C LEU A 9 11.26 27.97 6.58
N GLU A 10 12.10 28.94 6.19
CA GLU A 10 13.56 28.77 6.15
C GLU A 10 14.12 28.48 7.55
N ARG A 11 13.62 29.19 8.58
CA ARG A 11 14.06 29.03 9.97
C ARG A 11 13.58 27.74 10.61
N CYS A 12 12.36 27.29 10.30
CA CYS A 12 11.86 25.96 10.67
C CYS A 12 12.72 24.84 10.06
N SER A 13 13.08 24.98 8.78
CA SER A 13 13.98 24.03 8.10
C SER A 13 15.39 24.03 8.70
N ALA A 14 15.87 25.19 9.17
CA ALA A 14 17.18 25.34 9.81
C ALA A 14 17.19 24.93 11.31
N GLY A 15 16.03 24.71 11.93
CA GLY A 15 15.93 24.45 13.37
C GLY A 15 16.29 25.65 14.23
N ASP A 16 16.04 26.88 13.77
CA ASP A 16 16.33 28.12 14.50
C ASP A 16 15.14 28.49 15.39
N HIS A 17 15.03 27.81 16.54
CA HIS A 17 13.89 27.91 17.47
C HIS A 17 13.61 29.36 17.90
N ASP A 18 14.66 30.07 18.32
CA ASP A 18 14.55 31.44 18.84
C ASP A 18 14.05 32.41 17.78
N SER A 19 14.58 32.31 16.55
CA SER A 19 14.14 33.18 15.45
C SER A 19 12.72 32.87 15.01
N VAL A 20 12.31 31.59 15.00
CA VAL A 20 10.91 31.22 14.70
C VAL A 20 9.97 31.85 15.72
N HIS A 21 10.25 31.72 17.01
CA HIS A 21 9.41 32.31 18.06
C HIS A 21 9.38 33.83 17.99
N THR A 22 10.55 34.47 17.83
CA THR A 22 10.66 35.93 17.69
C THR A 22 9.85 36.45 16.50
N LEU A 23 9.92 35.76 15.36
CA LEU A 23 9.16 36.14 14.18
C LEU A 23 7.65 35.92 14.39
N LEU A 24 7.23 34.85 15.06
CA LEU A 24 5.82 34.62 15.38
C LEU A 24 5.27 35.59 16.43
N ASP A 25 6.09 36.08 17.36
CA ASP A 25 5.69 37.07 18.38
C ASP A 25 5.53 38.48 17.78
N ASN A 26 6.36 38.82 16.81
CA ASN A 26 6.38 40.15 16.19
C ASN A 26 5.37 40.35 15.05
N ASN A 27 4.57 39.33 14.73
CA ASN A 27 3.64 39.34 13.59
C ASN A 27 2.23 38.90 14.02
N GLN A 28 1.25 39.09 13.13
CA GLN A 28 -0.12 38.60 13.36
C GLN A 28 -0.11 37.07 13.56
N PRO A 29 -1.09 36.52 14.30
CA PRO A 29 -1.23 35.08 14.45
C PRO A 29 -1.19 34.38 13.09
N ALA A 30 -0.35 33.34 12.98
CA ALA A 30 -0.22 32.59 11.74
C ALA A 30 -1.57 31.96 11.36
N SER A 31 -1.88 31.96 10.07
CA SER A 31 -3.05 31.23 9.56
C SER A 31 -2.91 29.73 9.80
N PRO A 32 -4.01 28.97 9.93
CA PRO A 32 -3.94 27.51 10.08
C PRO A 32 -3.13 26.82 8.98
N ASP A 33 -3.21 27.33 7.74
CA ASP A 33 -2.43 26.81 6.62
C ASP A 33 -0.93 27.05 6.81
N LEU A 34 -0.53 28.25 7.24
CA LEU A 34 0.87 28.55 7.53
C LEU A 34 1.38 27.69 8.69
N VAL A 35 0.60 27.52 9.77
CA VAL A 35 1.00 26.65 10.89
C VAL A 35 1.23 25.22 10.44
N ASN A 36 0.37 24.67 9.59
CA ASN A 36 0.56 23.32 9.04
C ASN A 36 1.80 23.23 8.12
N GLN A 37 2.13 24.29 7.35
CA GLN A 37 3.37 24.34 6.56
C GLN A 37 4.62 24.41 7.45
N LEU A 38 4.57 25.20 8.53
CA LEU A 38 5.66 25.29 9.51
C LEU A 38 5.88 23.94 10.21
N LEU A 39 4.79 23.29 10.65
CA LEU A 39 4.85 21.94 11.23
C LEU A 39 5.49 20.95 10.27
N ALA A 40 5.09 20.95 8.99
CA ALA A 40 5.68 20.07 8.00
C ALA A 40 7.19 20.35 7.79
N ALA A 41 7.59 21.61 7.64
CA ALA A 41 9.00 21.98 7.50
C ALA A 41 9.85 21.58 8.73
N THR A 42 9.29 21.75 9.92
CA THR A 42 9.90 21.35 11.20
C THR A 42 10.02 19.82 11.33
N ILE A 43 9.04 19.06 10.83
CA ILE A 43 9.08 17.60 10.81
C ILE A 43 10.12 17.11 9.80
N ALA A 44 10.14 17.67 8.60
CA ALA A 44 11.12 17.34 7.55
C ALA A 44 12.56 17.55 8.03
N SER A 45 12.81 18.55 8.88
CA SER A 45 14.13 18.85 9.46
C SER A 45 14.44 18.10 10.76
N GLY A 46 13.53 17.25 11.26
CA GLY A 46 13.78 16.42 12.46
C GLY A 46 13.59 17.14 13.80
N GLN A 47 12.99 18.34 13.81
CA GLN A 47 13.00 19.25 14.96
C GLN A 47 11.82 18.99 15.92
N ILE A 48 11.96 17.98 16.77
CA ILE A 48 10.90 17.51 17.69
C ILE A 48 10.43 18.62 18.65
N ASP A 49 11.35 19.31 19.30
CA ASP A 49 10.99 20.31 20.32
C ASP A 49 10.29 21.54 19.71
N LEU A 50 10.69 21.91 18.48
CA LEU A 50 10.03 22.98 17.75
C LEU A 50 8.61 22.56 17.35
N ALA A 51 8.41 21.31 16.93
CA ALA A 51 7.08 20.80 16.61
C ALA A 51 6.15 20.84 17.83
N LYS A 52 6.64 20.40 19.00
CA LYS A 52 5.90 20.50 20.27
C LYS A 52 5.59 21.94 20.65
N SER A 53 6.56 22.83 20.48
CA SER A 53 6.40 24.26 20.79
C SER A 53 5.34 24.91 19.89
N LEU A 54 5.37 24.62 18.59
CA LEU A 54 4.35 25.09 17.64
C LEU A 54 2.95 24.57 18.01
N LEU A 55 2.79 23.29 18.33
CA LEU A 55 1.50 22.73 18.74
C LEU A 55 0.97 23.29 20.07
N SER A 56 1.88 23.62 20.99
CA SER A 56 1.55 24.26 22.27
C SER A 56 1.10 25.71 22.07
N ARG A 57 1.73 26.42 21.12
CA ARG A 57 1.37 27.80 20.74
C ARG A 57 0.03 27.88 20.01
N TYR A 58 -0.33 26.84 19.25
CA TYR A 58 -1.58 26.76 18.49
C TYR A 58 -2.47 25.60 18.99
N PRO A 59 -3.10 25.73 20.17
CA PRO A 59 -3.86 24.65 20.81
C PRO A 59 -5.12 24.24 20.03
N ASP A 60 -5.67 25.10 19.18
CA ASP A 60 -6.88 24.82 18.39
C ASP A 60 -6.58 24.44 16.92
N ILE A 61 -5.31 24.22 16.56
CA ILE A 61 -4.94 23.86 15.18
C ILE A 61 -5.59 22.54 14.75
N SER A 62 -6.27 22.57 13.60
CA SER A 62 -6.68 21.38 12.88
C SER A 62 -5.52 20.93 11.99
N LEU A 63 -5.04 19.70 12.21
CA LEU A 63 -3.93 19.12 11.44
C LEU A 63 -4.41 18.80 10.02
N SER A 64 -3.72 19.37 9.03
CA SER A 64 -3.93 19.03 7.62
C SER A 64 -3.12 17.78 7.23
N MET A 65 -3.33 17.29 6.00
CA MET A 65 -2.60 16.15 5.46
C MET A 65 -1.09 16.36 5.41
N LEU A 66 -0.64 17.59 5.21
CA LEU A 66 0.76 17.92 4.93
C LEU A 66 1.73 17.49 6.05
N PRO A 67 1.58 17.94 7.31
CA PRO A 67 2.49 17.52 8.39
C PRO A 67 2.38 16.02 8.71
N VAL A 68 1.18 15.42 8.61
CA VAL A 68 0.98 13.99 8.87
C VAL A 68 1.66 13.12 7.82
N ARG A 69 1.56 13.52 6.54
CA ARG A 69 2.26 12.89 5.43
C ARG A 69 3.77 12.98 5.61
N GLU A 70 4.30 14.17 5.93
CA GLU A 70 5.73 14.36 6.15
C GLU A 70 6.26 13.50 7.33
N ALA A 71 5.48 13.38 8.41
CA ALA A 71 5.84 12.50 9.53
C ALA A 71 5.82 11.01 9.12
N THR A 72 4.92 10.63 8.22
CA THR A 72 4.85 9.28 7.65
C THR A 72 6.04 9.01 6.72
N ASP A 73 6.42 10.00 5.91
CA ASP A 73 7.52 9.91 4.97
C ASP A 73 8.90 9.90 5.64
N THR A 74 9.07 10.67 6.71
CA THR A 74 10.29 10.61 7.53
C THR A 74 10.34 9.32 8.37
N ALA A 75 9.20 8.67 8.60
CA ALA A 75 9.04 7.50 9.47
C ALA A 75 9.62 7.70 10.89
N SER A 76 9.62 8.95 11.35
CA SER A 76 10.09 9.32 12.69
C SER A 76 8.98 9.09 13.70
N ILE A 77 9.08 8.01 14.48
CA ILE A 77 8.14 7.70 15.57
C ILE A 77 7.93 8.91 16.49
N PRO A 78 8.99 9.60 17.00
CA PRO A 78 8.79 10.74 17.89
C PRO A 78 8.01 11.89 17.24
N LEU A 79 8.23 12.19 15.95
CA LEU A 79 7.54 13.28 15.27
C LEU A 79 6.09 12.91 14.94
N PHE A 80 5.85 11.68 14.51
CA PHE A 80 4.48 11.20 14.32
C PHE A 80 3.73 11.16 15.65
N GLN A 81 4.39 10.75 16.73
CA GLN A 81 3.81 10.73 18.08
C GLN A 81 3.38 12.13 18.53
N VAL A 82 4.19 13.16 18.28
CA VAL A 82 3.84 14.55 18.58
C VAL A 82 2.53 14.97 17.87
N LEU A 83 2.34 14.57 16.61
CA LEU A 83 1.08 14.82 15.90
C LEU A 83 -0.08 13.95 16.41
N TYR A 84 0.19 12.69 16.74
CA TYR A 84 -0.80 11.73 17.24
C TYR A 84 -1.38 12.17 18.59
N GLU A 85 -0.53 12.63 19.51
CA GLU A 85 -0.95 13.17 20.80
C GLU A 85 -1.87 14.39 20.64
N LYS A 86 -1.69 15.18 19.57
CA LYS A 86 -2.58 16.29 19.23
C LYS A 86 -3.91 15.82 18.67
N ASN A 87 -3.89 14.84 17.78
CA ASN A 87 -5.11 14.27 17.20
C ASN A 87 -4.90 12.79 16.84
N PRO A 88 -5.43 11.84 17.64
CA PRO A 88 -5.30 10.42 17.34
C PRO A 88 -5.95 9.98 16.03
N SER A 89 -6.92 10.75 15.49
CA SER A 89 -7.61 10.39 14.25
C SER A 89 -6.71 10.46 13.02
N ILE A 90 -5.52 11.06 13.12
CA ILE A 90 -4.58 11.16 11.99
C ILE A 90 -4.15 9.79 11.45
N VAL A 91 -4.20 8.73 12.26
CA VAL A 91 -3.87 7.36 11.80
C VAL A 91 -4.85 6.81 10.76
N HIS A 92 -6.04 7.41 10.67
CA HIS A 92 -7.09 7.09 9.70
C HIS A 92 -7.24 8.13 8.60
N MET A 93 -6.40 9.17 8.60
CA MET A 93 -6.43 10.23 7.59
C MET A 93 -6.20 9.64 6.21
N GLU A 94 -6.97 10.10 5.21
CA GLU A 94 -6.80 9.68 3.83
C GLU A 94 -6.05 10.76 3.05
N PHE A 95 -4.89 10.39 2.52
CA PHE A 95 -4.16 11.19 1.54
C PHE A 95 -4.78 10.97 0.16
N GLU A 96 -5.00 12.06 -0.58
CA GLU A 96 -5.75 12.07 -1.85
C GLU A 96 -5.30 10.99 -2.87
N ARG A 97 -4.05 10.52 -2.80
CA ARG A 97 -3.54 9.46 -3.67
C ARG A 97 -3.02 8.25 -2.90
N GLU A 98 -2.39 8.47 -1.77
CA GLU A 98 -1.59 7.48 -1.06
C GLU A 98 -2.33 6.76 0.08
N GLY A 99 -3.63 6.97 0.21
CA GLY A 99 -4.43 6.27 1.22
C GLY A 99 -4.04 6.68 2.65
N THR A 100 -4.06 5.73 3.58
CA THR A 100 -3.77 5.99 5.00
C THR A 100 -2.27 6.11 5.29
N PRO A 101 -1.86 6.69 6.44
CA PRO A 101 -0.47 6.62 6.90
C PRO A 101 0.11 5.21 6.88
N LEU A 102 -0.68 4.20 7.27
CA LEU A 102 -0.26 2.80 7.23
C LEU A 102 -0.02 2.30 5.80
N ALA A 103 -0.92 2.62 4.87
CA ALA A 103 -0.78 2.22 3.47
C ALA A 103 0.42 2.92 2.80
N LEU A 104 0.58 4.23 3.01
CA LEU A 104 1.72 5.00 2.52
C LEU A 104 3.05 4.47 3.09
N ALA A 105 3.13 4.27 4.41
CA ALA A 105 4.34 3.78 5.05
C ALA A 105 4.74 2.39 4.52
N ALA A 106 3.77 1.50 4.33
CA ALA A 106 4.01 0.18 3.75
C ALA A 106 4.47 0.27 2.29
N MET A 107 3.82 1.13 1.49
CA MET A 107 4.13 1.34 0.07
C MET A 107 5.53 1.92 -0.14
N CYS A 108 5.97 2.83 0.74
CA CYS A 108 7.29 3.43 0.70
C CYS A 108 8.38 2.57 1.35
N GLY A 109 8.04 1.39 1.89
CA GLY A 109 9.00 0.49 2.53
C GLY A 109 9.63 1.10 3.78
N ARG A 110 8.84 1.85 4.58
CA ARG A 110 9.34 2.47 5.84
C ARG A 110 9.78 1.39 6.85
N PRO A 111 10.59 1.71 7.88
CA PRO A 111 11.01 0.71 8.86
C PRO A 111 9.84 -0.05 9.50
N ILE A 112 10.00 -1.35 9.74
CA ILE A 112 8.94 -2.21 10.29
C ILE A 112 8.50 -1.77 11.69
N GLU A 113 9.40 -1.13 12.43
CA GLU A 113 9.13 -0.52 13.73
C GLU A 113 8.12 0.61 13.61
N PHE A 114 8.20 1.41 12.54
CA PHE A 114 7.23 2.48 12.26
C PHE A 114 5.87 1.90 11.84
N ILE A 115 5.85 0.84 11.04
CA ILE A 115 4.60 0.12 10.71
C ILE A 115 3.95 -0.45 11.97
N SER A 116 4.75 -1.08 12.83
CA SER A 116 4.29 -1.64 14.11
C SER A 116 3.74 -0.55 15.03
N TYR A 117 4.38 0.62 15.05
CA TYR A 117 3.91 1.79 15.79
C TYR A 117 2.56 2.30 15.27
N LEU A 118 2.38 2.45 13.95
CA LEU A 118 1.09 2.86 13.39
C LEU A 118 -0.03 1.88 13.77
N LEU A 119 0.24 0.57 13.72
CA LEU A 119 -0.71 -0.47 14.14
C LEU A 119 -1.03 -0.38 15.64
N SER A 120 -0.04 -0.14 16.50
CA SER A 120 -0.27 0.02 17.94
C SER A 120 -1.05 1.29 18.30
N CYS A 121 -0.95 2.33 17.45
CA CYS A 121 -1.78 3.53 17.52
C CYS A 121 -3.21 3.35 16.99
N GLY A 122 -3.57 2.15 16.51
CA GLY A 122 -4.91 1.81 16.05
C GLY A 122 -5.14 1.95 14.55
N ALA A 123 -4.10 2.09 13.73
CA ALA A 123 -4.27 2.12 12.27
C ALA A 123 -4.97 0.86 11.77
N ASN A 124 -6.03 1.03 10.98
CA ASN A 124 -6.82 -0.09 10.46
C ASN A 124 -6.13 -0.68 9.20
N PRO A 125 -5.63 -1.92 9.23
CA PRO A 125 -4.97 -2.55 8.08
C PRO A 125 -5.94 -2.90 6.95
N ASN A 126 -7.25 -2.78 7.19
CA ASN A 126 -8.32 -3.02 6.23
C ASN A 126 -9.07 -1.74 5.85
N GLN A 127 -8.55 -0.55 6.17
CA GLN A 127 -9.18 0.69 5.71
C GLN A 127 -9.13 0.71 4.17
N PRO A 128 -10.30 0.81 3.50
CA PRO A 128 -10.33 0.84 2.05
C PRO A 128 -9.62 2.11 1.58
N PRO A 129 -8.63 1.98 0.69
CA PRO A 129 -7.94 3.14 0.14
C PRO A 129 -8.80 3.79 -0.94
N SER A 130 -8.70 5.12 -1.09
CA SER A 130 -9.39 5.85 -2.14
C SER A 130 -8.77 5.60 -3.52
N ILE A 131 -7.45 5.34 -3.58
CA ILE A 131 -6.71 5.05 -4.81
C ILE A 131 -5.76 3.85 -4.60
N ILE A 132 -4.61 4.01 -3.93
CA ILE A 132 -3.56 2.96 -3.90
C ILE A 132 -4.00 1.61 -3.29
N PRO A 133 -3.17 0.55 -3.35
CA PRO A 133 -3.49 -0.75 -2.75
C PRO A 133 -3.74 -0.72 -1.23
N PHE A 134 -4.46 -1.73 -0.72
CA PHE A 134 -4.60 -1.94 0.72
C PHE A 134 -3.22 -2.11 1.37
N PRO A 135 -3.06 -1.83 2.68
CA PRO A 135 -1.78 -1.96 3.39
C PRO A 135 -0.99 -3.25 3.10
N VAL A 136 -1.66 -4.41 2.98
CA VAL A 136 -0.99 -5.68 2.62
C VAL A 136 -0.38 -5.61 1.22
N ALA A 137 -1.16 -5.22 0.22
CA ALA A 137 -0.68 -5.10 -1.15
C ALA A 137 0.40 -4.01 -1.30
N SER A 138 0.26 -2.91 -0.56
CA SER A 138 1.28 -1.86 -0.44
C SER A 138 2.57 -2.40 0.16
N ALA A 139 2.51 -3.26 1.18
CA ALA A 139 3.70 -3.92 1.74
C ALA A 139 4.38 -4.84 0.72
N ILE A 140 3.62 -5.67 -0.01
CA ILE A 140 4.17 -6.52 -1.07
C ILE A 140 4.95 -5.68 -2.10
N PHE A 141 4.42 -4.52 -2.48
CA PHE A 141 5.10 -3.60 -3.39
C PHE A 141 6.33 -2.93 -2.75
N GLY A 142 6.15 -2.22 -1.63
CA GLY A 142 7.18 -1.37 -1.02
C GLY A 142 8.39 -2.14 -0.50
N TYR A 143 8.17 -3.36 0.01
CA TYR A 143 9.25 -4.23 0.48
C TYR A 143 9.71 -5.25 -0.56
N LYS A 144 9.39 -5.03 -1.84
CA LYS A 144 9.86 -5.83 -2.98
C LYS A 144 9.61 -7.33 -2.83
N GLY A 145 8.42 -7.69 -2.33
CA GLY A 145 8.02 -9.07 -2.12
C GLY A 145 8.43 -9.67 -0.78
N SER A 146 9.14 -8.94 0.09
CA SER A 146 9.35 -9.41 1.47
C SER A 146 8.01 -9.57 2.20
N THR A 147 7.85 -10.72 2.85
CA THR A 147 6.59 -11.12 3.49
C THR A 147 6.54 -10.74 4.97
N GLU A 148 7.60 -10.16 5.51
CA GLU A 148 7.70 -9.82 6.94
C GLU A 148 6.63 -8.80 7.37
N VAL A 149 6.49 -7.71 6.60
CA VAL A 149 5.47 -6.69 6.88
C VAL A 149 4.06 -7.20 6.53
N ALA A 150 3.93 -8.01 5.48
CA ALA A 150 2.64 -8.66 5.18
C ALA A 150 2.20 -9.58 6.34
N MET A 151 3.10 -10.38 6.91
CA MET A 151 2.85 -11.21 8.10
C MET A 151 2.50 -10.36 9.32
N LEU A 152 3.20 -9.24 9.55
CA LEU A 152 2.86 -8.30 10.63
C LEU A 152 1.42 -7.77 10.48
N LEU A 153 1.05 -7.35 9.27
CA LEU A 153 -0.30 -6.87 8.98
C LEU A 153 -1.36 -7.97 9.21
N LEU A 154 -1.09 -9.20 8.77
CA LEU A 154 -1.98 -10.35 8.99
C LEU A 154 -2.17 -10.66 10.47
N LYS A 155 -1.10 -10.63 11.27
CA LYS A 155 -1.18 -10.78 12.74
C LYS A 155 -2.02 -9.68 13.40
N ASN A 156 -2.15 -8.52 12.75
CA ASN A 156 -2.99 -7.40 13.18
C ASN A 156 -4.37 -7.38 12.48
N GLY A 157 -4.80 -8.51 11.93
CA GLY A 157 -6.15 -8.68 11.39
C GLY A 157 -6.35 -8.14 9.98
N ALA A 158 -5.27 -7.90 9.22
CA ALA A 158 -5.40 -7.61 7.80
C ALA A 158 -6.07 -8.78 7.06
N LYS A 159 -6.96 -8.46 6.11
CA LYS A 159 -7.57 -9.41 5.20
C LYS A 159 -6.67 -9.55 3.96
N LEU A 160 -6.72 -10.71 3.32
CA LEU A 160 -6.01 -10.96 2.05
C LEU A 160 -6.93 -10.84 0.84
N GLN A 161 -8.21 -11.16 1.01
CA GLN A 161 -9.15 -11.14 -0.10
C GLN A 161 -9.48 -9.70 -0.51
N HIS A 162 -9.64 -9.48 -1.82
CA HIS A 162 -9.97 -8.18 -2.41
C HIS A 162 -8.94 -7.07 -2.12
N THR A 163 -7.70 -7.44 -1.81
CA THR A 163 -6.63 -6.46 -1.55
C THR A 163 -5.84 -6.11 -2.82
N GLY A 164 -5.79 -7.04 -3.77
CA GLY A 164 -4.93 -6.98 -4.95
C GLY A 164 -3.47 -7.36 -4.64
N ALA A 165 -3.18 -7.92 -3.46
CA ALA A 165 -1.82 -8.29 -3.05
C ALA A 165 -1.24 -9.42 -3.93
N LEU A 166 -2.05 -10.41 -4.27
CA LEU A 166 -1.66 -11.52 -5.14
C LEU A 166 -1.43 -11.03 -6.57
N CYS A 167 -2.30 -10.15 -7.08
CA CYS A 167 -2.12 -9.51 -8.37
C CYS A 167 -0.85 -8.65 -8.41
N MET A 168 -0.53 -7.92 -7.33
CA MET A 168 0.70 -7.15 -7.19
C MET A 168 1.94 -8.06 -7.24
N ALA A 169 1.97 -9.10 -6.41
CA ALA A 169 3.07 -10.07 -6.37
C ALA A 169 3.28 -10.74 -7.73
N ALA A 170 2.19 -11.18 -8.37
CA ALA A 170 2.21 -11.78 -9.70
C ALA A 170 2.72 -10.80 -10.77
N SER A 171 2.26 -9.54 -10.76
CA SER A 171 2.74 -8.53 -11.72
C SER A 171 4.24 -8.25 -11.59
N ARG A 172 4.75 -8.29 -10.36
CA ARG A 172 6.14 -7.92 -10.04
C ARG A 172 7.10 -9.10 -10.13
N GLY A 173 6.62 -10.33 -10.25
CA GLY A 173 7.47 -11.52 -10.27
C GLY A 173 7.94 -11.95 -8.88
N TYR A 174 7.24 -11.55 -7.82
CA TYR A 174 7.63 -11.88 -6.44
C TYR A 174 7.11 -13.28 -6.07
N LEU A 175 7.84 -14.31 -6.51
CA LEU A 175 7.45 -15.72 -6.34
C LEU A 175 7.21 -16.09 -4.87
N GLU A 176 8.11 -15.71 -3.97
CA GLU A 176 8.01 -15.98 -2.54
C GLU A 176 6.79 -15.30 -1.92
N ALA A 177 6.47 -14.07 -2.36
CA ALA A 177 5.26 -13.38 -1.94
C ALA A 177 4.00 -14.07 -2.45
N VAL A 178 3.98 -14.53 -3.72
CA VAL A 178 2.85 -15.30 -4.27
C VAL A 178 2.62 -16.56 -3.44
N GLN A 179 3.68 -17.33 -3.18
CA GLN A 179 3.60 -18.54 -2.35
C GLN A 179 3.05 -18.23 -0.96
N PHE A 180 3.64 -17.25 -0.28
CA PHE A 180 3.20 -16.81 1.04
C PHE A 180 1.72 -16.42 1.06
N LEU A 181 1.27 -15.60 0.11
CA LEU A 181 -0.11 -15.13 0.07
C LEU A 181 -1.10 -16.29 -0.12
N LEU A 182 -0.78 -17.23 -1.01
CA LEU A 182 -1.60 -18.42 -1.27
C LEU A 182 -1.68 -19.33 -0.03
N GLU A 183 -0.54 -19.58 0.63
CA GLU A 183 -0.48 -20.39 1.86
C GLU A 183 -1.26 -19.76 3.03
N HIS A 184 -1.44 -18.43 3.03
CA HIS A 184 -2.18 -17.69 4.04
C HIS A 184 -3.64 -17.42 3.65
N GLY A 185 -4.15 -18.03 2.58
CA GLY A 185 -5.56 -17.99 2.21
C GLY A 185 -5.97 -16.90 1.23
N ALA A 186 -5.02 -16.26 0.55
CA ALA A 186 -5.34 -15.55 -0.69
C ALA A 186 -5.75 -16.56 -1.76
N THR A 187 -6.82 -16.29 -2.50
CA THR A 187 -7.24 -17.16 -3.61
C THR A 187 -7.17 -16.39 -4.93
N PRO A 188 -6.70 -17.01 -6.03
CA PRO A 188 -6.65 -16.37 -7.34
C PRO A 188 -8.02 -15.88 -7.85
N ALA A 189 -9.10 -16.55 -7.41
CA ALA A 189 -10.46 -16.23 -7.81
C ALA A 189 -11.00 -14.96 -7.13
N THR A 190 -10.69 -14.74 -5.85
CA THR A 190 -11.28 -13.66 -5.05
C THR A 190 -10.39 -12.45 -4.88
N ASP A 191 -9.08 -12.55 -5.10
CA ASP A 191 -8.17 -11.40 -4.97
C ASP A 191 -8.11 -10.53 -6.23
N GLN A 192 -9.27 -10.20 -6.76
CA GLN A 192 -9.41 -9.29 -7.89
C GLN A 192 -9.78 -7.92 -7.34
N ARG A 193 -9.01 -6.91 -7.73
CA ARG A 193 -9.41 -5.53 -7.57
C ARG A 193 -10.39 -5.17 -8.67
N GLU A 194 -11.60 -4.77 -8.27
CA GLU A 194 -12.61 -4.26 -9.19
C GLU A 194 -12.22 -2.87 -9.72
N ASP A 195 -11.43 -2.12 -8.94
CA ASP A 195 -10.95 -0.79 -9.23
C ASP A 195 -9.79 -0.82 -10.25
N GLY A 196 -10.05 -0.24 -11.41
CA GLY A 196 -9.15 -0.21 -12.55
C GLY A 196 -7.99 0.76 -12.40
N ILE A 197 -7.03 0.49 -11.52
CA ILE A 197 -5.79 1.25 -11.49
C ILE A 197 -4.84 0.67 -12.55
N PRO A 198 -4.64 1.34 -13.70
CA PRO A 198 -3.99 0.74 -14.86
C PRO A 198 -2.49 0.46 -14.68
N ASP A 199 -1.85 1.06 -13.67
CA ASP A 199 -0.38 1.10 -13.56
C ASP A 199 0.21 0.40 -12.34
N LEU A 200 -0.58 0.08 -11.31
CA LEU A 200 -0.06 -0.48 -10.05
C LEU A 200 -0.30 -1.99 -9.91
N THR A 201 -1.48 -2.45 -10.29
CA THR A 201 -1.85 -3.86 -10.35
C THR A 201 -2.36 -4.08 -11.76
N GLY A 202 -1.61 -4.81 -12.60
CA GLY A 202 -2.09 -5.14 -13.95
C GLY A 202 -3.56 -5.55 -13.90
N ILE A 203 -4.38 -4.98 -14.77
CA ILE A 203 -5.82 -5.13 -14.63
C ILE A 203 -6.22 -6.57 -15.04
N GLY A 204 -6.70 -7.37 -14.08
CA GLY A 204 -7.25 -8.70 -14.33
C GLY A 204 -6.87 -9.74 -13.27
N PRO A 205 -7.21 -11.02 -13.52
CA PRO A 205 -6.85 -12.12 -12.63
C PRO A 205 -5.33 -12.28 -12.51
N ALA A 206 -4.83 -12.69 -11.34
CA ALA A 206 -3.41 -12.90 -11.09
C ALA A 206 -2.74 -13.81 -12.15
N LEU A 207 -3.47 -14.80 -12.65
CA LEU A 207 -3.00 -15.71 -13.70
C LEU A 207 -2.73 -14.96 -15.02
N ASN A 208 -3.69 -14.18 -15.52
CA ASN A 208 -3.55 -13.41 -16.76
C ASN A 208 -2.38 -12.42 -16.65
N ILE A 209 -2.21 -11.78 -15.49
CA ILE A 209 -1.08 -10.89 -15.20
C ILE A 209 0.26 -11.64 -15.27
N ALA A 210 0.38 -12.77 -14.57
CA ALA A 210 1.61 -13.56 -14.54
C ALA A 210 1.99 -14.04 -15.95
N VAL A 211 1.00 -14.48 -16.74
CA VAL A 211 1.20 -14.87 -18.15
C VAL A 211 1.61 -13.67 -19.00
N TYR A 212 0.93 -12.52 -18.88
CA TYR A 212 1.27 -11.31 -19.63
C TYR A 212 2.71 -10.85 -19.38
N LYS A 213 3.20 -11.05 -18.15
CA LYS A 213 4.57 -10.72 -17.73
C LYS A 213 5.59 -11.83 -18.00
N GLY A 214 5.14 -13.04 -18.35
CA GLY A 214 6.00 -14.18 -18.66
C GLY A 214 6.57 -14.91 -17.45
N HIS A 215 5.97 -14.78 -16.27
CA HIS A 215 6.46 -15.37 -15.03
C HIS A 215 6.03 -16.83 -14.88
N LEU A 216 6.74 -17.75 -15.55
CA LEU A 216 6.39 -19.17 -15.66
C LEU A 216 6.14 -19.85 -14.30
N GLU A 217 7.02 -19.65 -13.32
CA GLU A 217 6.92 -20.28 -12.00
C GLU A 217 5.69 -19.79 -11.22
N ILE A 218 5.35 -18.51 -11.36
CA ILE A 218 4.13 -17.94 -10.77
C ILE A 218 2.89 -18.50 -11.45
N VAL A 219 2.92 -18.68 -12.78
CA VAL A 219 1.81 -19.32 -13.51
C VAL A 219 1.57 -20.73 -12.98
N ASP A 220 2.61 -21.55 -12.87
CA ASP A 220 2.50 -22.91 -12.32
C ASP A 220 1.94 -22.91 -10.91
N LEU A 221 2.44 -22.02 -10.05
CA LEU A 221 2.00 -21.92 -8.66
C LEU A 221 0.52 -21.50 -8.54
N LEU A 222 0.07 -20.53 -9.34
CA LEU A 222 -1.32 -20.08 -9.37
C LEU A 222 -2.26 -21.19 -9.88
N LEU A 223 -1.85 -21.95 -10.91
CA LEU A 223 -2.64 -23.07 -11.44
C LEU A 223 -2.80 -24.20 -10.42
N LYS A 224 -1.73 -24.53 -9.69
CA LYS A 224 -1.78 -25.50 -8.58
C LYS A 224 -2.72 -25.08 -7.45
N HIS A 225 -2.95 -23.78 -7.28
CA HIS A 225 -3.90 -23.22 -6.32
C HIS A 225 -5.28 -22.89 -6.94
N GLY A 226 -5.61 -23.51 -8.07
CA GLY A 226 -6.95 -23.47 -8.64
C GLY A 226 -7.29 -22.17 -9.38
N ALA A 227 -6.30 -21.44 -9.90
CA ALA A 227 -6.57 -20.31 -10.77
C ALA A 227 -7.37 -20.74 -12.02
N ASP A 228 -8.45 -20.02 -12.32
CA ASP A 228 -9.32 -20.31 -13.45
C ASP A 228 -8.68 -19.87 -14.77
N ILE A 229 -8.29 -20.86 -15.58
CA ILE A 229 -7.70 -20.67 -16.91
C ILE A 229 -8.66 -20.03 -17.93
N SER A 230 -9.98 -20.14 -17.69
CA SER A 230 -11.02 -19.62 -18.58
C SER A 230 -11.36 -18.18 -18.29
N GLN A 231 -10.85 -17.64 -17.18
CA GLN A 231 -11.15 -16.28 -16.77
C GLN A 231 -10.55 -15.26 -17.74
N LYS A 232 -11.41 -14.35 -18.18
CA LYS A 232 -11.05 -13.26 -19.09
C LYS A 232 -10.59 -12.03 -18.32
N ASN A 233 -9.57 -11.36 -18.85
CA ASN A 233 -9.23 -10.00 -18.41
C ASN A 233 -10.20 -8.97 -19.05
N ARG A 234 -9.94 -7.67 -18.84
CA ARG A 234 -10.79 -6.61 -19.40
C ARG A 234 -10.73 -6.46 -20.93
N ASP A 235 -9.70 -6.99 -21.56
CA ASP A 235 -9.60 -7.07 -23.03
C ASP A 235 -10.27 -8.33 -23.58
N GLU A 236 -11.09 -9.01 -22.77
CA GLU A 236 -11.75 -10.28 -23.06
C GLU A 236 -10.80 -11.44 -23.39
N LYS A 237 -9.52 -11.32 -23.04
CA LYS A 237 -8.47 -12.33 -23.27
C LYS A 237 -8.30 -13.25 -22.07
N THR A 238 -8.23 -14.55 -22.34
CA THR A 238 -7.84 -15.58 -21.36
C THR A 238 -6.33 -15.65 -21.20
N ALA A 239 -5.87 -16.36 -20.17
CA ALA A 239 -4.44 -16.67 -20.01
C ALA A 239 -3.84 -17.37 -21.24
N LEU A 240 -4.62 -18.23 -21.91
CA LEU A 240 -4.18 -18.93 -23.11
C LEU A 240 -3.99 -17.96 -24.29
N ASP A 241 -4.96 -17.07 -24.52
CA ASP A 241 -4.91 -16.08 -25.61
C ASP A 241 -3.67 -15.18 -25.47
N ILE A 242 -3.36 -14.75 -24.24
CA ILE A 242 -2.17 -13.91 -23.96
C ILE A 242 -0.88 -14.68 -24.23
N ALA A 243 -0.80 -15.96 -23.82
CA ALA A 243 0.39 -16.79 -24.06
C ALA A 243 0.62 -17.05 -25.56
N GLU A 244 -0.45 -17.26 -26.33
CA GLU A 244 -0.39 -17.43 -27.79
C GLU A 244 0.08 -16.15 -28.49
N GLU A 245 -0.52 -15.01 -28.16
CA GLU A 245 -0.16 -13.70 -28.73
C GLU A 245 1.32 -13.32 -28.45
N LYS A 246 1.82 -13.66 -27.26
CA LYS A 246 3.22 -13.37 -26.88
C LYS A 246 4.22 -14.44 -27.30
N GLY A 247 3.76 -15.59 -27.81
CA GLY A 247 4.61 -16.70 -28.18
C GLY A 247 5.29 -17.40 -27.00
N TYR A 248 4.70 -17.38 -25.80
CA TYR A 248 5.26 -18.02 -24.62
C TYR A 248 4.98 -19.54 -24.61
N THR A 249 5.74 -20.29 -25.40
CA THR A 249 5.52 -21.73 -25.63
C THR A 249 5.46 -22.57 -24.34
N GLN A 250 6.36 -22.33 -23.38
CA GLN A 250 6.38 -23.08 -22.12
C GLN A 250 5.13 -22.81 -21.26
N ILE A 251 4.71 -21.54 -21.17
CA ILE A 251 3.48 -21.15 -20.46
C ILE A 251 2.26 -21.73 -21.17
N LEU A 252 2.24 -21.72 -22.50
CA LEU A 252 1.17 -22.29 -23.31
C LEU A 252 1.00 -23.79 -23.06
N GLU A 253 2.09 -24.54 -23.06
CA GLU A 253 2.09 -25.98 -22.77
C GLU A 253 1.58 -26.25 -21.35
N LEU A 254 2.04 -25.48 -20.36
CA LEU A 254 1.62 -25.57 -18.97
C LEU A 254 0.10 -25.34 -18.80
N LEU A 255 -0.44 -24.30 -19.45
CA LEU A 255 -1.87 -23.97 -19.43
C LEU A 255 -2.72 -25.07 -20.10
N ARG A 256 -2.28 -25.60 -21.25
CA ARG A 256 -2.97 -26.69 -21.97
C ARG A 256 -2.97 -27.98 -21.15
N GLY A 257 -1.86 -28.28 -20.46
CA GLY A 257 -1.76 -29.41 -19.54
C GLY A 257 -2.83 -29.36 -18.44
N HIS A 258 -3.00 -28.21 -17.79
CA HIS A 258 -3.99 -28.03 -16.72
C HIS A 258 -5.44 -28.08 -17.21
N LYS A 259 -5.72 -27.61 -18.44
CA LYS A 259 -7.06 -27.67 -19.06
C LYS A 259 -7.56 -29.10 -19.28
N ASN A 260 -6.67 -29.99 -19.71
CA ASN A 260 -7.02 -31.39 -20.00
C ASN A 260 -7.32 -32.20 -18.73
N VAL A 261 -6.69 -31.85 -17.60
CA VAL A 261 -6.93 -32.48 -16.29
C VAL A 261 -8.30 -32.10 -15.72
N THR A 262 -8.72 -30.83 -15.87
CA THR A 262 -10.02 -30.36 -15.36
C THR A 262 -11.22 -30.91 -16.16
N THR A 263 -11.02 -31.27 -17.43
CA THR A 263 -12.09 -31.80 -18.30
C THR A 263 -12.27 -33.32 -18.24
N THR A 264 -11.26 -34.08 -17.81
CA THR A 264 -11.35 -35.54 -17.71
C THR A 264 -11.97 -36.06 -16.40
N THR A 265 -12.10 -35.22 -15.37
CA THR A 265 -12.58 -35.65 -14.04
C THR A 265 -14.12 -35.62 -13.91
N THR A 266 -14.86 -35.08 -14.88
CA THR A 266 -16.34 -34.94 -14.81
C THR A 266 -17.12 -36.06 -15.52
N THR A 267 -16.44 -37.09 -16.04
CA THR A 267 -17.08 -38.24 -16.70
C THR A 267 -16.66 -39.55 -16.02
N THR A 268 -17.17 -39.84 -14.82
CA THR A 268 -17.35 -41.22 -14.30
C THR A 268 -18.08 -41.23 -12.94
N THR A 269 -19.41 -41.12 -12.98
CA THR A 269 -20.35 -41.86 -12.10
C THR A 269 -21.68 -41.94 -12.86
N THR A 270 -21.76 -42.88 -13.81
CA THR A 270 -22.55 -44.13 -13.70
C THR A 270 -24.05 -43.89 -13.61
N THR A 271 -24.66 -43.81 -14.78
CA THR A 271 -25.98 -44.37 -15.07
C THR A 271 -26.04 -45.84 -14.70
N GLY A 272 -27.14 -46.24 -14.04
CA GLY A 272 -27.72 -47.58 -14.14
C GLY A 272 -27.23 -48.60 -13.13
N ASP A 273 -28.10 -48.91 -12.16
CA ASP A 273 -28.50 -50.29 -11.93
C ASP A 273 -29.95 -50.32 -11.38
N ASN A 274 -30.73 -51.18 -12.03
CA ASN A 274 -32.15 -51.58 -11.93
C ASN A 274 -32.98 -51.20 -10.70
#